data_AF-A0AAD5H5N1-F1
#
_entry.id   AF-A0AAD5H5N1-F1
#
_cell.length_a   1.000
_cell.length_b   1.000
_cell.length_c   1.000
_cell.angle_alpha   90.00
_cell.angle_beta   90.00
_cell.angle_gamma   90.00
#
_symmetry.space_group_name_H-M   'P 1'
#
loop_
_entity.id
_entity.type
_entity.pdbx_description
1 polymer ?
#
loop_
_entity_poly.entity_id
_entity_poly.type
_entity_poly.pdbx_seq_one_letter_code
_entity_poly.pdbx_strand_id
1 'polypeptide(L)'
;MALASTIALLLALFSAAKNETGLLAPAPTPVPQPVPAPAPAPAPYEPPAWQLPVIYADSNRGLQPQRLLAYNKTHYYQLLPAEQCKGLVVMFHGCARLARAFFPFDPQWCPECLGLPEHVSHTKQALAAGYSVLAMDPTDARHQCWSSSNSKKGYQNDQPHVIAAVTQFVADHGLAGKPLILWGASSGGTLALKLPGTLAAMAAEQAAAVGGEAAAAGQVAAAQAVVGPTLKIAGIISEVASPEDFGAFDAAGKLLVPDFPPTVFVNMERDGSHDDAARLVELLRNNGVPSDLIESPIRRIGPTFFFDRSPVISLEQSVRVWEGLQQIGLLSPQGYLLGDPSEETDPALPSFAWSVRLKALMPWLSTFSPTLSLGLRTSIIRQSMYVAYARHDAVSDWFTACVKFIEERGQTALDVLALQYAVKDGKLAKLEAFPPPPGEALAPPSAEEVEAAEAAAAFEEATSGAAAAAAAGTGAVLAQPPSAAPVIELGP
;
A
#
# COMPACT_ATOMS: atom_id res chain seq x y z
N MET A 1 15.35 49.07 -22.42
CA MET A 1 16.43 50.08 -22.42
C MET A 1 17.13 49.98 -21.08
N ALA A 2 18.19 49.16 -21.02
CA ALA A 2 19.61 49.57 -21.16
C ALA A 2 20.19 49.87 -19.77
N LEU A 3 20.88 48.90 -19.17
CA LEU A 3 22.36 48.81 -19.14
C LEU A 3 23.02 50.10 -18.60
N ALA A 4 23.31 50.14 -17.30
CA ALA A 4 24.44 50.85 -16.70
C ALA A 4 24.49 50.64 -15.18
N SER A 5 25.00 49.50 -14.70
CA SER A 5 25.48 49.39 -13.31
C SER A 5 26.38 48.17 -13.10
N THR A 6 27.49 48.12 -13.82
CA THR A 6 28.52 47.08 -13.65
C THR A 6 29.96 47.59 -13.79
N ILE A 7 30.21 48.91 -13.77
CA ILE A 7 31.56 49.48 -13.94
C ILE A 7 31.84 50.57 -12.88
N ALA A 8 31.73 50.21 -11.60
CA ALA A 8 32.18 51.09 -10.51
C ALA A 8 32.92 50.36 -9.37
N LEU A 9 33.07 49.02 -9.44
CA LEU A 9 33.74 48.24 -8.40
C LEU A 9 35.00 47.51 -8.90
N LEU A 10 35.69 48.10 -9.88
CA LEU A 10 36.94 47.57 -10.44
C LEU A 10 38.08 48.59 -10.51
N LEU A 11 37.96 49.76 -9.86
CA LEU A 11 38.95 50.84 -9.92
C LEU A 11 39.33 51.44 -8.55
N ALA A 12 39.19 50.68 -7.46
CA ALA A 12 39.57 51.11 -6.11
C ALA A 12 40.62 50.21 -5.43
N LEU A 13 41.48 49.55 -6.21
CA LEU A 13 42.62 48.80 -5.69
C LEU A 13 43.85 49.10 -6.54
N PHE A 14 44.43 50.30 -6.44
CA PHE A 14 45.87 50.54 -6.64
C PHE A 14 46.19 51.97 -6.19
N SER A 15 46.41 52.15 -4.89
CA SER A 15 47.21 53.27 -4.38
C SER A 15 48.38 52.67 -3.61
N ALA A 16 49.48 52.44 -4.33
CA ALA A 16 50.74 52.02 -3.75
C ALA A 16 51.62 53.26 -3.57
N ALA A 17 51.88 53.63 -2.32
CA ALA A 17 52.89 54.63 -1.98
C ALA A 17 54.27 54.06 -2.33
N LYS A 18 55.02 54.76 -3.19
CA LYS A 18 56.44 54.49 -3.48
C LYS A 18 57.30 55.31 -2.54
N ASN A 19 58.23 54.67 -1.83
CA ASN A 19 59.37 55.33 -1.17
C ASN A 19 60.64 55.16 -2.03
N GLU A 20 61.55 56.13 -1.96
CA GLU A 20 62.66 56.41 -2.89
C GLU A 20 63.87 55.45 -2.90
N THR A 21 63.72 54.17 -2.54
CA THR A 21 64.87 53.22 -2.59
C THR A 21 64.59 51.89 -3.29
N GLY A 22 63.42 51.70 -3.90
CA GLY A 22 63.20 50.61 -4.86
C GLY A 22 63.34 49.18 -4.32
N LEU A 23 63.36 48.98 -3.00
CA LEU A 23 63.32 47.67 -2.36
C LEU A 23 62.14 47.61 -1.38
N LEU A 24 61.22 46.68 -1.63
CA LEU A 24 60.09 46.40 -0.75
C LEU A 24 60.62 45.81 0.56
N ALA A 25 60.31 46.45 1.70
CA ALA A 25 60.54 45.86 3.01
C ALA A 25 59.65 44.61 3.17
N PRO A 26 60.18 43.49 3.71
CA PRO A 26 59.36 42.31 3.97
C PRO A 26 58.27 42.65 4.99
N ALA A 27 57.03 42.28 4.65
CA ALA A 27 55.90 42.43 5.56
C ALA A 27 56.17 41.66 6.88
N PRO A 28 55.75 42.20 8.04
CA PRO A 28 55.90 41.49 9.31
C PRO A 28 55.18 40.15 9.24
N THR A 29 55.87 39.08 9.63
CA THR A 29 55.31 37.73 9.70
C THR A 29 54.14 37.73 10.69
N PRO A 30 52.92 37.34 10.28
CA PRO A 30 51.79 37.27 11.20
C PRO A 30 52.09 36.23 12.28
N VAL A 31 52.00 36.63 13.54
CA VAL A 31 52.11 35.73 14.69
C VAL A 31 50.96 34.72 14.61
N PRO A 32 51.22 33.40 14.62
CA PRO A 32 50.15 32.40 14.58
C PRO A 32 49.26 32.56 15.82
N GLN A 33 48.01 32.95 15.61
CA GLN A 33 46.99 32.86 16.64
C GLN A 33 46.74 31.36 16.91
N PRO A 34 46.73 30.90 18.18
CA PRO A 34 46.40 29.52 18.49
C PRO A 34 44.98 29.24 17.99
N VAL A 35 44.87 28.30 17.04
CA VAL A 35 43.57 27.82 16.55
C VAL A 35 42.86 27.18 17.74
N PRO A 36 41.64 27.64 18.11
CA PRO A 36 40.87 27.01 19.15
C PRO A 36 40.71 25.53 18.83
N ALA A 37 40.99 24.65 19.80
CA ALA A 37 40.77 23.23 19.62
C ALA A 37 39.31 23.01 19.14
N PRO A 38 39.07 22.20 18.09
CA PRO A 38 37.73 21.94 17.62
C PRO A 38 36.89 21.44 18.78
N ALA A 39 35.70 22.02 18.95
CA ALA A 39 34.77 21.58 19.98
C ALA A 39 34.57 20.06 19.84
N PRO A 40 34.53 19.31 20.96
CA PRO A 40 34.26 17.89 20.91
C PRO A 40 32.97 17.66 20.13
N ALA A 41 32.99 16.69 19.20
CA ALA A 41 31.81 16.33 18.45
C ALA A 41 30.67 16.01 19.44
N PRO A 42 29.44 16.51 19.20
CA PRO A 42 28.32 16.18 20.06
C PRO A 42 28.17 14.67 20.14
N ALA A 43 27.82 14.15 21.32
CA ALA A 43 27.53 12.74 21.50
C ALA A 43 26.47 12.30 20.47
N PRO A 44 26.57 11.08 19.92
CA PRO A 44 25.54 10.56 19.03
C PRO A 44 24.17 10.64 19.71
N TYR A 45 23.18 11.22 19.03
CA TYR A 45 21.81 11.22 19.52
C TYR A 45 21.29 9.77 19.54
N GLU A 46 20.95 9.27 20.72
CA GLU A 46 20.25 8.01 20.89
C GLU A 46 18.73 8.28 20.95
N PRO A 47 17.95 7.84 19.95
CA PRO A 47 16.51 8.06 19.97
C PRO A 47 15.86 7.26 21.12
N PRO A 48 14.83 7.79 21.80
CA PRO A 48 14.04 7.01 22.76
C PRO A 48 13.43 5.78 22.08
N ALA A 49 13.22 4.70 22.85
CA ALA A 49 12.81 3.40 22.33
C ALA A 49 11.53 3.45 21.46
N TRP A 50 10.58 4.32 21.77
CA TRP A 50 9.35 4.48 20.97
C TRP A 50 9.59 5.08 19.58
N GLN A 51 10.74 5.70 19.32
CA GLN A 51 11.12 6.17 17.98
C GLN A 51 11.77 5.05 17.14
N LEU A 52 12.00 3.88 17.73
CA LEU A 52 12.55 2.73 17.03
C LEU A 52 11.43 1.93 16.33
N PRO A 53 11.72 1.30 15.17
CA PRO A 53 10.83 0.34 14.55
C PRO A 53 10.40 -0.79 15.49
N VAL A 54 9.11 -1.14 15.47
CA VAL A 54 8.65 -2.42 16.04
C VAL A 54 8.90 -3.50 14.98
N ILE A 55 9.99 -4.26 15.13
CA ILE A 55 10.42 -5.27 14.14
C ILE A 55 9.66 -6.59 14.34
N TYR A 56 9.54 -7.05 15.60
CA TYR A 56 8.98 -8.36 15.96
C TYR A 56 7.58 -8.22 16.55
N ALA A 57 6.63 -7.77 15.73
CA ALA A 57 5.25 -7.73 16.18
C ALA A 57 4.66 -9.14 16.24
N ASP A 58 3.95 -9.48 17.32
CA ASP A 58 3.40 -10.83 17.53
C ASP A 58 2.50 -11.30 16.39
N SER A 59 1.70 -10.40 15.82
CA SER A 59 0.79 -10.75 14.73
C SER A 59 1.50 -11.08 13.42
N ASN A 60 2.80 -10.77 13.30
CA ASN A 60 3.64 -11.17 12.16
C ASN A 60 4.32 -12.54 12.39
N ARG A 61 4.12 -13.19 13.54
CA ARG A 61 4.70 -14.49 13.85
C ARG A 61 4.38 -15.52 12.76
N GLY A 62 5.39 -16.29 12.39
CA GLY A 62 5.28 -17.33 11.36
C GLY A 62 5.35 -16.82 9.91
N LEU A 63 5.36 -15.50 9.67
CA LEU A 63 5.65 -14.97 8.33
C LEU A 63 7.15 -15.12 8.03
N GLN A 64 7.47 -16.01 7.10
CA GLN A 64 8.84 -16.35 6.71
C GLN A 64 8.88 -16.54 5.18
N PRO A 65 8.95 -15.42 4.42
CA PRO A 65 8.94 -15.50 2.97
C PRO A 65 10.19 -16.20 2.44
N GLN A 66 9.98 -16.94 1.37
CA GLN A 66 11.02 -17.48 0.51
C GLN A 66 11.12 -16.65 -0.77
N ARG A 67 12.30 -16.68 -1.40
CA ARG A 67 12.58 -15.96 -2.64
C ARG A 67 12.40 -16.89 -3.82
N LEU A 68 11.77 -16.40 -4.87
CA LEU A 68 11.71 -17.05 -6.19
C LEU A 68 12.40 -16.13 -7.20
N LEU A 69 13.52 -16.59 -7.77
CA LEU A 69 14.17 -15.90 -8.87
C LEU A 69 13.58 -16.39 -10.19
N ALA A 70 12.78 -15.56 -10.85
CA ALA A 70 12.23 -15.86 -12.18
C ALA A 70 12.27 -14.61 -13.05
N TYR A 71 12.54 -14.76 -14.35
CA TYR A 71 12.55 -13.66 -15.32
C TYR A 71 13.38 -12.44 -14.91
N ASN A 72 14.55 -12.67 -14.29
CA ASN A 72 15.45 -11.64 -13.78
C ASN A 72 14.80 -10.72 -12.72
N LYS A 73 13.82 -11.26 -11.98
CA LYS A 73 13.13 -10.61 -10.86
C LYS A 73 13.11 -11.52 -9.65
N THR A 74 13.16 -10.91 -8.48
CA THR A 74 12.96 -11.60 -7.21
C THR A 74 11.50 -11.46 -6.82
N HIS A 75 10.79 -12.57 -6.79
CA HIS A 75 9.44 -12.71 -6.27
C HIS A 75 9.50 -13.30 -4.86
N TYR A 76 8.39 -13.26 -4.13
CA TYR A 76 8.32 -13.72 -2.76
C TYR A 76 7.12 -14.63 -2.57
N TYR A 77 7.29 -15.68 -1.78
CA TYR A 77 6.21 -16.63 -1.55
C TYR A 77 6.30 -17.22 -0.15
N GLN A 78 5.18 -17.74 0.33
CA GLN A 78 5.14 -18.56 1.53
C GLN A 78 4.19 -19.73 1.30
N LEU A 79 4.71 -20.94 1.49
CA LEU A 79 3.96 -22.18 1.34
C LEU A 79 3.35 -22.59 2.68
N LEU A 80 2.11 -23.07 2.61
CA LEU A 80 1.51 -23.85 3.68
C LEU A 80 1.96 -25.32 3.58
N PRO A 81 1.95 -26.06 4.70
CA PRO A 81 2.05 -27.51 4.66
C PRO A 81 1.03 -28.13 3.70
N ALA A 82 1.43 -29.16 2.96
CA ALA A 82 0.64 -29.71 1.84
C ALA A 82 -0.75 -30.18 2.26
N GLU A 83 -0.87 -30.70 3.48
CA GLU A 83 -2.11 -31.18 4.09
C GLU A 83 -3.07 -30.06 4.53
N GLN A 84 -2.56 -28.84 4.70
CA GLN A 84 -3.33 -27.64 5.05
C GLN A 84 -3.58 -26.73 3.84
N CYS A 85 -2.81 -26.90 2.77
CA CYS A 85 -2.86 -26.06 1.58
C CYS A 85 -4.05 -26.41 0.67
N LYS A 86 -5.08 -25.58 0.69
CA LYS A 86 -6.21 -25.62 -0.25
C LYS A 86 -5.78 -25.27 -1.66
N GLY A 87 -4.92 -24.27 -1.81
CA GLY A 87 -4.51 -23.75 -3.11
C GLY A 87 -3.51 -22.60 -3.02
N LEU A 88 -3.46 -21.78 -4.07
CA LEU A 88 -2.52 -20.67 -4.20
C LEU A 88 -3.28 -19.36 -4.43
N VAL A 89 -2.84 -18.29 -3.77
CA VAL A 89 -3.16 -16.90 -4.17
C VAL A 89 -1.92 -16.32 -4.84
N VAL A 90 -2.05 -15.91 -6.11
CA VAL A 90 -1.00 -15.14 -6.80
C VAL A 90 -1.35 -13.66 -6.74
N MET A 91 -0.42 -12.86 -6.25
CA MET A 91 -0.64 -11.46 -5.91
C MET A 91 0.13 -10.52 -6.84
N PHE A 92 -0.59 -9.59 -7.46
CA PHE A 92 -0.07 -8.58 -8.38
C PHE A 92 -0.29 -7.18 -7.81
N HIS A 93 0.77 -6.56 -7.28
CA HIS A 93 0.66 -5.24 -6.65
C HIS A 93 0.30 -4.12 -7.64
N GLY A 94 -0.20 -2.98 -7.12
CA GLY A 94 -0.42 -1.77 -7.92
C GLY A 94 0.87 -1.06 -8.34
N CYS A 95 0.76 -0.08 -9.23
CA CYS A 95 1.92 0.72 -9.66
C CYS A 95 2.71 1.28 -8.47
N ALA A 96 4.02 1.38 -8.63
CA ALA A 96 4.94 1.88 -7.60
C ALA A 96 4.98 1.10 -6.27
N ARG A 97 4.42 -0.11 -6.24
CA ARG A 97 4.57 -1.09 -5.16
C ARG A 97 5.55 -2.20 -5.58
N LEU A 98 5.78 -3.15 -4.68
CA LEU A 98 6.77 -4.21 -4.83
C LEU A 98 6.26 -5.51 -4.22
N ALA A 99 6.65 -6.65 -4.78
CA ALA A 99 6.35 -7.98 -4.22
C ALA A 99 6.82 -8.14 -2.77
N ARG A 100 7.96 -7.54 -2.42
CA ARG A 100 8.49 -7.55 -1.03
C ARG A 100 7.67 -6.73 -0.03
N ALA A 101 6.60 -6.06 -0.47
CA ALA A 101 5.68 -5.35 0.41
C ALA A 101 4.67 -6.27 1.11
N PHE A 102 4.43 -7.46 0.55
CA PHE A 102 3.51 -8.47 1.09
C PHE A 102 4.02 -9.17 2.37
N PHE A 103 5.28 -8.96 2.71
CA PHE A 103 5.89 -9.53 3.90
C PHE A 103 6.52 -8.43 4.75
N PRO A 104 6.50 -8.57 6.08
CA PRO A 104 7.10 -7.59 6.97
C PRO A 104 8.61 -7.55 6.81
N PHE A 105 9.20 -6.39 7.08
CA PHE A 105 10.64 -6.29 7.31
C PHE A 105 11.02 -7.22 8.46
N ASP A 106 11.99 -8.10 8.21
CA ASP A 106 12.58 -8.95 9.24
C ASP A 106 14.10 -9.02 8.98
N PRO A 107 14.95 -8.57 9.91
CA PRO A 107 16.39 -8.49 9.68
C PRO A 107 17.06 -9.85 9.46
N GLN A 108 16.44 -10.94 9.88
CA GLN A 108 16.94 -12.30 9.73
C GLN A 108 16.40 -12.97 8.46
N TRP A 109 15.09 -12.88 8.23
CA TRP A 109 14.42 -13.67 7.18
C TRP A 109 14.20 -12.89 5.88
N CYS A 110 13.88 -11.60 5.98
CA CYS A 110 13.66 -10.73 4.83
C CYS A 110 14.08 -9.27 5.09
N PRO A 111 15.40 -8.99 5.15
CA PRO A 111 15.90 -7.65 5.45
C PRO A 111 15.58 -6.62 4.35
N GLU A 112 15.15 -7.07 3.17
CA GLU A 112 14.71 -6.23 2.07
C GLU A 112 13.19 -6.01 2.02
N CYS A 113 12.41 -6.75 2.81
CA CYS A 113 10.96 -6.62 2.85
C CYS A 113 10.53 -5.28 3.47
N LEU A 114 9.35 -4.80 3.07
CA LEU A 114 8.84 -3.49 3.47
C LEU A 114 7.69 -3.57 4.48
N GLY A 115 6.80 -4.55 4.33
CA GLY A 115 5.65 -4.73 5.22
C GLY A 115 4.59 -3.65 5.09
N LEU A 116 4.06 -3.40 3.89
CA LEU A 116 2.98 -2.44 3.73
C LEU A 116 1.67 -3.00 4.32
N PRO A 117 0.88 -2.22 5.09
CA PRO A 117 -0.26 -2.73 5.87
C PRO A 117 -1.23 -3.60 5.09
N GLU A 118 -1.67 -3.10 3.93
CA GLU A 118 -2.69 -3.77 3.14
C GLU A 118 -2.11 -5.04 2.53
N HIS A 119 -0.90 -4.97 1.98
CA HIS A 119 -0.24 -6.11 1.33
C HIS A 119 0.05 -7.23 2.35
N VAL A 120 0.58 -6.92 3.53
CA VAL A 120 0.81 -7.91 4.59
C VAL A 120 -0.52 -8.50 5.07
N SER A 121 -1.57 -7.69 5.17
CA SER A 121 -2.90 -8.15 5.52
C SER A 121 -3.47 -9.14 4.49
N HIS A 122 -3.31 -8.89 3.18
CA HIS A 122 -3.67 -9.85 2.14
C HIS A 122 -2.95 -11.19 2.33
N THR A 123 -1.64 -11.18 2.61
CA THR A 123 -0.86 -12.39 2.88
C THR A 123 -1.35 -13.13 4.12
N LYS A 124 -1.57 -12.43 5.23
CA LYS A 124 -2.08 -13.04 6.47
C LYS A 124 -3.44 -13.68 6.26
N GLN A 125 -4.37 -12.97 5.63
CA GLN A 125 -5.71 -13.48 5.36
C GLN A 125 -5.69 -14.67 4.40
N ALA A 126 -4.83 -14.67 3.37
CA ALA A 126 -4.68 -15.80 2.46
C ALA A 126 -4.16 -17.05 3.17
N LEU A 127 -3.09 -16.91 3.97
CA LEU A 127 -2.52 -18.01 4.74
C LEU A 127 -3.54 -18.56 5.76
N ALA A 128 -4.21 -17.68 6.51
CA ALA A 128 -5.27 -18.07 7.45
C ALA A 128 -6.48 -18.73 6.77
N ALA A 129 -6.78 -18.37 5.52
CA ALA A 129 -7.82 -19.01 4.72
C ALA A 129 -7.39 -20.37 4.15
N GLY A 130 -6.13 -20.80 4.35
CA GLY A 130 -5.59 -22.08 3.89
C GLY A 130 -4.97 -22.03 2.49
N TYR A 131 -4.58 -20.84 2.00
CA TYR A 131 -3.91 -20.69 0.71
C TYR A 131 -2.44 -20.33 0.89
N SER A 132 -1.57 -21.01 0.16
CA SER A 132 -0.19 -20.53 -0.05
C SER A 132 -0.21 -19.21 -0.84
N VAL A 133 0.84 -18.41 -0.74
CA VAL A 133 0.91 -17.09 -1.38
C VAL A 133 2.13 -16.99 -2.28
N LEU A 134 1.96 -16.42 -3.48
CA LEU A 134 3.04 -16.01 -4.38
C LEU A 134 2.83 -14.54 -4.78
N ALA A 135 3.66 -13.65 -4.27
CA ALA A 135 3.71 -12.24 -4.65
C ALA A 135 4.76 -12.01 -5.74
N MET A 136 4.32 -11.43 -6.85
CA MET A 136 5.16 -11.24 -8.04
C MET A 136 5.47 -9.76 -8.29
N ASP A 137 6.57 -9.52 -9.01
CA ASP A 137 7.03 -8.19 -9.45
C ASP A 137 6.97 -8.13 -10.99
N PRO A 138 6.62 -6.99 -11.59
CA PRO A 138 6.60 -6.82 -13.04
C PRO A 138 8.01 -6.74 -13.64
N THR A 139 8.10 -6.94 -14.96
CA THR A 139 9.35 -6.73 -15.71
C THR A 139 9.84 -5.29 -15.63
N ASP A 140 8.94 -4.30 -15.60
CA ASP A 140 9.30 -2.89 -15.47
C ASP A 140 9.82 -2.55 -14.06
N ALA A 141 11.13 -2.39 -13.94
CA ALA A 141 11.78 -1.99 -12.69
C ALA A 141 11.61 -0.50 -12.35
N ARG A 142 11.29 0.36 -13.32
CA ARG A 142 11.28 1.82 -13.14
C ARG A 142 9.96 2.31 -12.58
N HIS A 143 8.85 1.94 -13.21
CA HIS A 143 7.53 2.36 -12.74
C HIS A 143 6.93 1.32 -11.79
N GLN A 144 7.37 0.05 -11.89
CA GLN A 144 6.80 -1.07 -11.13
C GLN A 144 5.30 -1.19 -11.40
N CYS A 145 4.94 -1.08 -12.67
CA CYS A 145 3.59 -1.26 -13.16
C CYS A 145 3.56 -2.50 -14.05
N TRP A 146 2.43 -3.20 -14.02
CA TRP A 146 2.19 -4.31 -14.92
C TRP A 146 1.79 -3.81 -16.30
N SER A 147 2.18 -4.55 -17.32
CA SER A 147 1.75 -4.33 -18.69
C SER A 147 1.15 -5.61 -19.28
N SER A 148 -0.04 -5.49 -19.85
CA SER A 148 -0.73 -6.60 -20.51
C SER A 148 -0.79 -6.43 -22.03
N SER A 149 0.08 -5.60 -22.60
CA SER A 149 0.23 -5.44 -24.03
C SER A 149 1.63 -4.94 -24.36
N ASN A 150 2.10 -5.24 -25.57
CA ASN A 150 3.33 -4.63 -26.06
C ASN A 150 3.02 -3.16 -26.36
N SER A 151 3.37 -2.27 -25.43
CA SER A 151 3.13 -0.84 -25.64
C SER A 151 4.15 -0.28 -26.64
N LYS A 152 3.74 0.72 -27.42
CA LYS A 152 4.66 1.53 -28.24
C LYS A 152 5.67 2.34 -27.39
N LYS A 153 5.52 2.36 -26.06
CA LYS A 153 6.37 3.10 -25.11
C LYS A 153 7.45 2.22 -24.45
N GLY A 154 7.66 1.00 -24.93
CA GLY A 154 8.73 0.12 -24.45
C GLY A 154 8.39 -0.74 -23.23
N TYR A 155 7.13 -0.74 -22.75
CA TYR A 155 6.68 -1.74 -21.78
C TYR A 155 6.62 -3.13 -22.42
N GLN A 156 7.23 -4.11 -21.76
CA GLN A 156 7.15 -5.52 -22.12
C GLN A 156 5.83 -6.10 -21.60
N ASN A 157 5.13 -6.88 -22.43
CA ASN A 157 3.94 -7.60 -21.99
C ASN A 157 4.33 -8.64 -20.93
N ASP A 158 3.85 -8.47 -19.70
CA ASP A 158 4.17 -9.35 -18.56
C ASP A 158 3.42 -10.68 -18.62
N GLN A 159 2.32 -10.78 -19.38
CA GLN A 159 1.42 -11.95 -19.35
C GLN A 159 2.13 -13.28 -19.64
N PRO A 160 2.94 -13.43 -20.71
CA PRO A 160 3.61 -14.70 -20.98
C PRO A 160 4.60 -15.09 -19.88
N HIS A 161 5.34 -14.12 -19.33
CA HIS A 161 6.29 -14.36 -18.24
C HIS A 161 5.58 -14.78 -16.95
N VAL A 162 4.47 -14.10 -16.62
CA VAL A 162 3.65 -14.44 -15.45
C VAL A 162 3.06 -15.82 -15.57
N ILE A 163 2.45 -16.15 -16.71
CA ILE A 163 1.87 -17.48 -16.95
C ILE A 163 2.93 -18.56 -16.80
N ALA A 164 4.10 -18.38 -17.41
CA ALA A 164 5.16 -19.37 -17.35
C ALA A 164 5.77 -19.51 -15.94
N ALA A 165 6.01 -18.40 -15.23
CA ALA A 165 6.48 -18.42 -13.85
C ALA A 165 5.48 -19.12 -12.91
N VAL A 166 4.19 -18.78 -13.02
CA VAL A 166 3.13 -19.38 -12.19
C VAL A 166 2.96 -20.87 -12.52
N THR A 167 2.99 -21.24 -13.79
CA THR A 167 2.90 -22.65 -14.22
C THR A 167 4.05 -23.47 -13.65
N GLN A 168 5.27 -22.95 -13.75
CA GLN A 168 6.46 -23.61 -13.21
C GLN A 168 6.39 -23.72 -11.68
N PHE A 169 6.03 -22.63 -10.99
CA PHE A 169 5.87 -22.62 -9.54
C PHE A 169 4.81 -23.63 -9.06
N VAL A 170 3.68 -23.71 -9.75
CA VAL A 170 2.61 -24.67 -9.44
C VAL A 170 3.10 -26.11 -9.61
N ALA A 171 3.91 -26.39 -10.64
CA ALA A 171 4.49 -27.70 -10.85
C ALA A 171 5.52 -28.05 -9.76
N ASP A 172 6.46 -27.15 -9.48
CA ASP A 172 7.59 -27.37 -8.56
C ASP A 172 7.14 -27.58 -7.12
N HIS A 173 6.01 -27.01 -6.73
CA HIS A 173 5.49 -27.08 -5.36
C HIS A 173 4.29 -28.01 -5.19
N GLY A 174 3.99 -28.87 -6.18
CA GLY A 174 2.92 -29.86 -6.07
C GLY A 174 1.52 -29.23 -5.92
N LEU A 175 1.32 -28.05 -6.51
CA LEU A 175 0.04 -27.32 -6.49
C LEU A 175 -0.83 -27.61 -7.71
N ALA A 176 -0.38 -28.52 -8.59
CA ALA A 176 -1.11 -28.92 -9.80
C ALA A 176 -2.56 -29.32 -9.48
N GLY A 177 -3.51 -28.74 -10.22
CA GLY A 177 -4.95 -28.99 -10.06
C GLY A 177 -5.60 -28.34 -8.81
N LYS A 178 -4.83 -27.76 -7.89
CA LYS A 178 -5.38 -26.97 -6.78
C LYS A 178 -5.94 -25.63 -7.30
N PRO A 179 -6.96 -25.07 -6.63
CA PRO A 179 -7.50 -23.75 -6.98
C PRO A 179 -6.44 -22.66 -6.91
N LEU A 180 -6.38 -21.86 -7.96
CA LEU A 180 -5.57 -20.65 -8.05
C LEU A 180 -6.49 -19.42 -7.99
N ILE A 181 -6.31 -18.57 -6.99
CA ILE A 181 -6.95 -17.25 -6.93
C ILE A 181 -5.95 -16.21 -7.42
N LEU A 182 -6.38 -15.38 -8.36
CA LEU A 182 -5.61 -14.22 -8.80
C LEU A 182 -6.09 -13.01 -8.01
N TRP A 183 -5.19 -12.33 -7.33
CA TRP A 183 -5.46 -11.06 -6.69
C TRP A 183 -4.60 -9.98 -7.36
N GLY A 184 -5.16 -8.81 -7.62
CA GLY A 184 -4.36 -7.69 -8.07
C GLY A 184 -5.00 -6.34 -7.82
N ALA A 185 -4.13 -5.33 -7.63
CA ALA A 185 -4.55 -3.94 -7.44
C ALA A 185 -4.13 -3.06 -8.64
N SER A 186 -4.99 -2.15 -9.09
CA SER A 186 -4.71 -1.20 -10.19
C SER A 186 -4.16 -1.91 -11.45
N SER A 187 -2.94 -1.61 -11.90
CA SER A 187 -2.32 -2.33 -13.03
C SER A 187 -2.23 -3.85 -12.82
N GLY A 188 -2.06 -4.32 -11.57
CA GLY A 188 -2.05 -5.74 -11.23
C GLY A 188 -3.43 -6.38 -11.30
N GLY A 189 -4.49 -5.65 -10.97
CA GLY A 189 -5.87 -6.10 -11.15
C GLY A 189 -6.24 -6.21 -12.64
N THR A 190 -5.81 -5.23 -13.43
CA THR A 190 -5.94 -5.29 -14.90
C THR A 190 -5.22 -6.49 -15.49
N LEU A 191 -4.01 -6.79 -15.01
CA LEU A 191 -3.29 -7.99 -15.42
C LEU A 191 -4.08 -9.26 -15.04
N ALA A 192 -4.51 -9.38 -13.78
CA ALA A 192 -5.26 -10.54 -13.28
C ALA A 192 -6.51 -10.83 -14.13
N LEU A 193 -7.27 -9.79 -14.49
CA LEU A 193 -8.46 -9.90 -15.34
C LEU A 193 -8.16 -10.40 -16.76
N LYS A 194 -6.97 -10.10 -17.31
CA LYS A 194 -6.57 -10.49 -18.68
C LYS A 194 -5.98 -11.90 -18.77
N LEU A 195 -5.43 -12.43 -17.68
CA LEU A 195 -4.76 -13.74 -17.67
C LEU A 195 -5.63 -14.92 -18.13
N PRO A 196 -6.92 -15.05 -17.77
CA PRO A 196 -7.76 -16.14 -18.28
C PRO A 196 -7.86 -16.15 -19.81
N GLY A 197 -8.02 -14.98 -20.44
CA GLY A 197 -8.09 -14.87 -21.90
C GLY A 197 -6.79 -15.27 -22.58
N THR A 198 -5.65 -14.85 -22.02
CA THR A 198 -4.34 -15.25 -22.53
C THR A 198 -4.09 -16.74 -22.38
N LEU A 199 -4.47 -17.35 -21.26
CA LEU A 199 -4.37 -18.81 -21.08
C LEU A 199 -5.24 -19.57 -22.08
N ALA A 200 -6.48 -19.13 -22.31
CA ALA A 200 -7.36 -19.73 -23.30
C ALA A 200 -6.80 -19.63 -24.73
N ALA A 201 -6.23 -18.48 -25.09
CA ALA A 201 -5.58 -18.28 -26.39
C ALA A 201 -4.36 -19.20 -26.57
N MET A 202 -3.49 -19.28 -25.55
CA MET A 202 -2.32 -20.16 -25.57
C MET A 202 -2.72 -21.65 -25.67
N ALA A 203 -3.76 -22.07 -24.94
CA ALA A 203 -4.27 -23.44 -25.01
C ALA A 203 -4.84 -23.77 -26.40
N ALA A 204 -5.56 -22.84 -27.02
CA ALA A 204 -6.09 -23.00 -28.38
C ALA A 204 -4.97 -23.09 -29.44
N GLU A 205 -3.93 -22.26 -29.32
CA GLU A 205 -2.75 -22.30 -30.20
C GLU A 205 -2.02 -23.63 -30.09
N GLN A 206 -1.82 -24.14 -28.88
CA GLN A 206 -1.21 -25.45 -28.65
C GLN A 206 -2.06 -26.60 -29.22
N ALA A 207 -3.37 -26.57 -29.01
CA ALA A 207 -4.27 -27.57 -29.59
C ALA A 207 -4.24 -27.57 -31.13
N ALA A 208 -4.15 -26.40 -31.74
CA ALA A 208 -4.02 -26.27 -33.20
C ALA A 208 -2.68 -26.79 -33.72
N ALA A 209 -1.57 -26.57 -32.99
CA ALA A 209 -0.26 -27.11 -33.34
C ALA A 209 -0.23 -28.65 -33.30
N VAL A 210 -0.80 -29.26 -32.27
CA VAL A 210 -0.91 -30.73 -32.14
C VAL A 210 -1.86 -31.33 -33.19
N GLY A 211 -2.96 -30.63 -33.51
CA GLY A 211 -3.88 -31.03 -34.56
C GLY A 211 -3.30 -30.96 -35.98
N GLY A 212 -2.24 -30.17 -36.19
CA GLY A 212 -1.48 -30.10 -37.44
C GLY A 212 -0.39 -31.18 -37.56
N GLU A 213 0.23 -31.58 -36.44
CA GLU A 213 1.31 -32.59 -36.42
C GLU A 213 0.81 -34.04 -36.40
N ALA A 214 -0.45 -34.31 -36.07
CA ALA A 214 -1.06 -35.64 -36.18
C ALA A 214 -1.18 -36.16 -37.64
N ALA A 215 -0.84 -35.35 -38.64
CA ALA A 215 -0.76 -35.75 -40.04
C ALA A 215 0.63 -36.23 -40.49
N ALA A 216 1.67 -36.17 -39.64
CA ALA A 216 3.03 -36.58 -40.01
C ALA A 216 3.69 -37.48 -38.95
N ALA A 217 3.61 -38.78 -39.20
CA ALA A 217 4.55 -39.83 -38.79
C ALA A 217 4.94 -39.95 -37.30
N GLY A 218 4.23 -40.85 -36.61
CA GLY A 218 4.73 -41.87 -35.69
C GLY A 218 6.08 -41.68 -34.97
N GLN A 219 5.97 -41.46 -33.65
CA GLN A 219 7.00 -41.67 -32.61
C GLN A 219 8.21 -40.71 -32.78
N VAL A 220 8.66 -39.96 -31.78
CA VAL A 220 9.52 -40.43 -30.69
C VAL A 220 9.54 -39.37 -29.58
N ALA A 221 9.25 -39.76 -28.33
CA ALA A 221 9.77 -39.17 -27.08
C ALA A 221 9.61 -37.66 -26.73
N ALA A 222 8.94 -36.81 -27.51
CA ALA A 222 8.77 -35.38 -27.19
C ALA A 222 7.44 -35.03 -26.47
N ALA A 223 6.56 -36.00 -26.24
CA ALA A 223 5.24 -35.79 -25.63
C ALA A 223 5.25 -35.64 -24.08
N GLN A 224 6.42 -35.39 -23.47
CA GLN A 224 6.59 -35.14 -22.03
C GLN A 224 6.58 -33.66 -21.65
N ALA A 225 6.35 -32.75 -22.58
CA ALA A 225 6.11 -31.34 -22.30
C ALA A 225 4.92 -30.86 -23.13
N VAL A 226 4.20 -29.86 -22.63
CA VAL A 226 3.04 -29.20 -23.29
C VAL A 226 1.69 -29.89 -23.09
N VAL A 227 1.46 -30.43 -21.89
CA VAL A 227 0.40 -29.91 -21.02
C VAL A 227 1.04 -29.83 -19.65
N GLY A 228 1.59 -28.66 -19.31
CA GLY A 228 1.93 -28.36 -17.92
C GLY A 228 0.66 -28.51 -17.05
N PRO A 229 0.77 -28.60 -15.72
CA PRO A 229 -0.42 -28.67 -14.87
C PRO A 229 -1.39 -27.55 -15.28
N THR A 230 -2.61 -27.92 -15.68
CA THR A 230 -3.61 -26.96 -16.12
C THR A 230 -3.85 -25.98 -14.97
N LEU A 231 -3.47 -24.71 -15.18
CA LEU A 231 -3.71 -23.67 -14.20
C LEU A 231 -5.21 -23.50 -14.01
N LYS A 232 -5.72 -23.96 -12.87
CA LYS A 232 -7.14 -23.83 -12.53
C LYS A 232 -7.37 -22.50 -11.84
N ILE A 233 -7.55 -21.44 -12.63
CA ILE A 233 -7.98 -20.15 -12.06
C ILE A 233 -9.40 -20.34 -11.49
N ALA A 234 -9.48 -20.33 -10.16
CA ALA A 234 -10.70 -20.54 -9.40
C ALA A 234 -11.45 -19.23 -9.11
N GLY A 235 -10.76 -18.09 -9.14
CA GLY A 235 -11.36 -16.79 -8.89
C GLY A 235 -10.39 -15.64 -9.15
N ILE A 236 -10.95 -14.44 -9.33
CA ILE A 236 -10.21 -13.19 -9.49
C ILE A 236 -10.72 -12.17 -8.47
N ILE A 237 -9.80 -11.48 -7.80
CA ILE A 237 -10.09 -10.33 -6.95
C ILE A 237 -9.36 -9.13 -7.57
N SER A 238 -10.12 -8.17 -8.07
CA SER A 238 -9.63 -6.96 -8.74
C SER A 238 -9.88 -5.73 -7.86
N GLU A 239 -8.83 -5.23 -7.22
CA GLU A 239 -8.92 -4.03 -6.38
C GLU A 239 -8.53 -2.78 -7.17
N VAL A 240 -9.32 -1.71 -7.06
CA VAL A 240 -9.09 -0.40 -7.69
C VAL A 240 -8.70 -0.52 -9.18
N ALA A 241 -9.32 -1.47 -9.86
CA ALA A 241 -9.01 -1.84 -11.24
C ALA A 241 -10.25 -2.35 -11.96
N SER A 242 -10.79 -1.50 -12.82
CA SER A 242 -11.96 -1.79 -13.66
C SER A 242 -11.71 -1.25 -15.07
N PRO A 243 -10.81 -1.88 -15.84
CA PRO A 243 -10.49 -1.40 -17.17
C PRO A 243 -11.74 -1.47 -18.07
N GLU A 244 -11.91 -0.50 -18.97
CA GLU A 244 -13.02 -0.49 -19.94
C GLU A 244 -13.14 -1.82 -20.69
N ASP A 245 -11.98 -2.40 -21.05
CA ASP A 245 -11.85 -3.70 -21.70
C ASP A 245 -10.63 -4.48 -21.18
N PHE A 246 -10.86 -5.76 -20.87
CA PHE A 246 -9.82 -6.73 -20.53
C PHE A 246 -9.78 -7.94 -21.48
N GLY A 247 -10.35 -7.82 -22.67
CA GLY A 247 -10.26 -8.82 -23.74
C GLY A 247 -11.07 -10.08 -23.47
N ALA A 248 -11.99 -10.04 -22.51
CA ALA A 248 -12.85 -11.18 -22.17
C ALA A 248 -14.16 -11.20 -22.96
N PHE A 249 -14.54 -10.10 -23.63
CA PHE A 249 -15.82 -9.98 -24.32
C PHE A 249 -15.62 -9.59 -25.79
N ASP A 250 -16.54 -10.02 -26.66
CA ASP A 250 -16.65 -9.49 -28.01
C ASP A 250 -17.38 -8.14 -28.05
N ALA A 251 -17.51 -7.57 -29.25
CA ALA A 251 -18.20 -6.29 -29.44
C ALA A 251 -19.70 -6.32 -29.09
N ALA A 252 -20.30 -7.50 -28.97
CA ALA A 252 -21.70 -7.68 -28.55
C ALA A 252 -21.82 -7.95 -27.04
N GLY A 253 -20.72 -7.94 -26.29
CA GLY A 253 -20.70 -8.22 -24.85
C GLY A 253 -20.77 -9.71 -24.51
N LYS A 254 -20.58 -10.60 -25.47
CA LYS A 254 -20.52 -12.05 -25.23
C LYS A 254 -19.12 -12.44 -24.77
N LEU A 255 -19.06 -13.24 -23.72
CA LEU A 255 -17.82 -13.75 -23.15
C LEU A 255 -17.08 -14.67 -24.15
N LEU A 256 -15.80 -14.38 -24.38
CA LEU A 256 -14.89 -15.08 -25.28
C LEU A 256 -14.17 -16.25 -24.62
N VAL A 257 -14.09 -16.25 -23.29
CA VAL A 257 -13.36 -17.24 -22.49
C VAL A 257 -14.37 -18.19 -21.86
N PRO A 258 -14.43 -19.47 -22.30
CA PRO A 258 -15.26 -20.47 -21.64
C PRO A 258 -14.84 -20.62 -20.17
N ASP A 259 -15.82 -20.79 -19.27
CA ASP A 259 -15.60 -21.00 -17.83
C ASP A 259 -14.79 -19.89 -17.15
N PHE A 260 -14.97 -18.62 -17.56
CA PHE A 260 -14.33 -17.48 -16.89
C PHE A 260 -14.65 -17.50 -15.38
N PRO A 261 -13.63 -17.30 -14.52
CA PRO A 261 -13.76 -17.56 -13.10
C PRO A 261 -14.64 -16.52 -12.38
N PRO A 262 -15.25 -16.89 -11.23
CA PRO A 262 -15.87 -15.91 -10.35
C PRO A 262 -14.96 -14.71 -10.08
N THR A 263 -15.49 -13.50 -10.19
CA THR A 263 -14.69 -12.28 -10.16
C THR A 263 -15.28 -11.28 -9.18
N VAL A 264 -14.48 -10.83 -8.21
CA VAL A 264 -14.88 -9.81 -7.25
C VAL A 264 -14.13 -8.51 -7.56
N PHE A 265 -14.85 -7.41 -7.58
CA PHE A 265 -14.29 -6.07 -7.65
C PHE A 265 -14.31 -5.42 -6.27
N VAL A 266 -13.25 -4.71 -5.92
CA VAL A 266 -13.21 -3.85 -4.74
C VAL A 266 -12.75 -2.47 -5.18
N ASN A 267 -13.64 -1.49 -5.16
CA ASN A 267 -13.30 -0.10 -5.48
C ASN A 267 -13.22 0.73 -4.22
N MET A 268 -12.74 1.96 -4.36
CA MET A 268 -12.78 2.95 -3.29
C MET A 268 -13.70 4.10 -3.68
N GLU A 269 -14.39 4.68 -2.71
CA GLU A 269 -15.44 5.70 -2.88
C GLU A 269 -14.97 6.93 -3.68
N ARG A 270 -13.69 7.32 -3.57
CA ARG A 270 -13.12 8.44 -4.34
C ARG A 270 -12.33 8.01 -5.57
N ASP A 271 -12.38 6.73 -5.93
CA ASP A 271 -11.81 6.26 -7.18
C ASP A 271 -12.82 6.46 -8.32
N GLY A 272 -12.33 6.86 -9.49
CA GLY A 272 -13.17 7.10 -10.66
C GLY A 272 -13.72 5.83 -11.31
N SER A 273 -13.29 4.65 -10.83
CA SER A 273 -13.58 3.35 -11.44
C SER A 273 -14.86 2.66 -10.92
N HIS A 274 -15.67 3.33 -10.08
CA HIS A 274 -16.91 2.76 -9.53
C HIS A 274 -17.88 2.30 -10.62
N ASP A 275 -18.26 3.23 -11.49
CA ASP A 275 -19.25 2.98 -12.55
C ASP A 275 -18.76 1.90 -13.53
N ASP A 276 -17.45 1.88 -13.80
CA ASP A 276 -16.83 0.85 -14.63
C ASP A 276 -16.93 -0.54 -13.98
N ALA A 277 -16.66 -0.67 -12.68
CA ALA A 277 -16.80 -1.97 -12.00
C ALA A 277 -18.25 -2.45 -12.02
N ALA A 278 -19.21 -1.57 -11.71
CA ALA A 278 -20.62 -1.92 -11.70
C ALA A 278 -21.06 -2.44 -13.07
N ARG A 279 -20.65 -1.77 -14.15
CA ARG A 279 -20.87 -2.22 -15.53
C ARG A 279 -20.23 -3.58 -15.82
N LEU A 280 -18.98 -3.80 -15.39
CA LEU A 280 -18.28 -5.07 -15.58
C LEU A 280 -18.93 -6.23 -14.80
N VAL A 281 -19.38 -5.97 -13.56
CA VAL A 281 -20.12 -6.95 -12.75
C VAL A 281 -21.39 -7.38 -13.47
N GLU A 282 -22.18 -6.42 -13.98
CA GLU A 282 -23.39 -6.72 -14.74
C GLU A 282 -23.07 -7.54 -16.01
N LEU A 283 -22.05 -7.14 -16.76
CA LEU A 283 -21.63 -7.83 -17.97
C LEU A 283 -21.19 -9.29 -17.70
N LEU A 284 -20.45 -9.51 -16.62
CA LEU A 284 -20.05 -10.85 -16.17
C LEU A 284 -21.25 -11.70 -15.75
N ARG A 285 -22.17 -11.13 -14.94
CA ARG A 285 -23.40 -11.81 -14.50
C ARG A 285 -24.30 -12.19 -15.68
N ASN A 286 -24.43 -11.31 -16.68
CA ASN A 286 -25.18 -11.56 -17.91
C ASN A 286 -24.59 -12.71 -18.75
N ASN A 287 -23.30 -13.01 -18.58
CA ASN A 287 -22.62 -14.16 -19.18
C ASN A 287 -22.52 -15.38 -18.23
N GLY A 288 -23.26 -15.38 -17.12
CA GLY A 288 -23.31 -16.50 -16.17
C GLY A 288 -22.08 -16.61 -15.27
N VAL A 289 -21.23 -15.59 -15.21
CA VAL A 289 -20.07 -15.55 -14.30
C VAL A 289 -20.50 -14.94 -12.97
N PRO A 290 -20.36 -15.65 -11.83
CA PRO A 290 -20.59 -15.07 -10.52
C PRO A 290 -19.65 -13.89 -10.29
N SER A 291 -20.22 -12.71 -10.10
CA SER A 291 -19.44 -11.48 -9.94
C SER A 291 -20.12 -10.56 -8.94
N ASP A 292 -19.35 -9.76 -8.21
CA ASP A 292 -19.87 -8.79 -7.25
C ASP A 292 -18.88 -7.65 -6.97
N LEU A 293 -19.34 -6.60 -6.30
CA LEU A 293 -18.57 -5.39 -6.01
C LEU A 293 -18.70 -4.99 -4.53
N ILE A 294 -17.57 -4.62 -3.92
CA ILE A 294 -17.53 -3.87 -2.66
C ILE A 294 -16.98 -2.47 -2.92
N GLU A 295 -17.58 -1.48 -2.28
CA GLU A 295 -17.03 -0.13 -2.21
C GLU A 295 -16.40 0.11 -0.83
N SER A 296 -15.11 0.47 -0.85
CA SER A 296 -14.35 0.88 0.32
C SER A 296 -14.62 2.37 0.62
N PRO A 297 -15.19 2.70 1.78
CA PRO A 297 -15.55 4.07 2.11
C PRO A 297 -14.34 4.90 2.58
N ILE A 298 -14.55 6.20 2.67
CA ILE A 298 -13.67 7.13 3.39
C ILE A 298 -13.61 6.76 4.88
N ARG A 299 -12.41 6.80 5.46
CA ARG A 299 -12.18 6.50 6.89
C ARG A 299 -11.65 7.73 7.63
N ARG A 300 -11.98 7.80 8.93
CA ARG A 300 -11.39 8.79 9.84
C ARG A 300 -10.00 8.31 10.29
N ILE A 301 -9.06 9.24 10.32
CA ILE A 301 -7.76 9.08 10.97
C ILE A 301 -7.91 9.63 12.40
N GLY A 302 -7.91 8.71 13.37
CA GLY A 302 -7.85 9.00 14.79
C GLY A 302 -6.53 8.54 15.43
N PRO A 303 -6.40 8.66 16.77
CA PRO A 303 -5.17 8.36 17.50
C PRO A 303 -4.61 6.96 17.25
N THR A 304 -5.49 5.95 17.13
CA THR A 304 -5.10 4.54 16.93
C THR A 304 -4.97 4.12 15.47
N PHE A 305 -5.32 4.99 14.51
CA PHE A 305 -5.54 4.57 13.11
C PHE A 305 -4.33 3.85 12.50
N PHE A 306 -3.12 4.37 12.67
CA PHE A 306 -1.92 3.76 12.11
C PHE A 306 -1.49 2.51 12.88
N PHE A 307 -1.68 2.50 14.20
CA PHE A 307 -1.47 1.34 15.07
C PHE A 307 -2.42 0.18 14.72
N ASP A 308 -3.69 0.46 14.49
CA ASP A 308 -4.70 -0.55 14.13
C ASP A 308 -4.44 -1.14 12.74
N ARG A 309 -3.85 -0.35 11.84
CA ARG A 309 -3.50 -0.77 10.47
C ARG A 309 -2.18 -1.54 10.39
N SER A 310 -1.18 -1.16 11.20
CA SER A 310 0.17 -1.71 11.07
C SER A 310 0.74 -2.14 12.41
N PRO A 311 1.09 -3.42 12.59
CA PRO A 311 1.61 -3.90 13.87
C PRO A 311 3.06 -3.44 14.12
N VAL A 312 3.70 -2.80 13.12
CA VAL A 312 5.06 -2.26 13.24
C VAL A 312 5.08 -0.77 13.62
N ILE A 313 3.89 -0.17 13.80
CA ILE A 313 3.70 1.18 14.36
C ILE A 313 3.17 1.02 15.78
N SER A 314 3.84 1.59 16.77
CA SER A 314 3.35 1.59 18.16
C SER A 314 2.18 2.56 18.35
N LEU A 315 1.41 2.40 19.43
CA LEU A 315 0.33 3.34 19.75
C LEU A 315 0.87 4.76 19.91
N GLU A 316 1.98 4.94 20.64
CA GLU A 316 2.60 6.26 20.79
C GLU A 316 3.01 6.86 19.45
N GLN A 317 3.64 6.10 18.55
CA GLN A 317 3.96 6.56 17.20
C GLN A 317 2.70 6.98 16.42
N SER A 318 1.62 6.19 16.50
CA SER A 318 0.35 6.50 15.84
C SER A 318 -0.25 7.81 16.36
N VAL A 319 -0.26 8.02 17.68
CA VAL A 319 -0.73 9.26 18.31
C VAL A 319 0.09 10.46 17.80
N ARG A 320 1.43 10.36 17.80
CA ARG A 320 2.30 11.45 17.31
C ARG A 320 2.08 11.77 15.85
N VAL A 321 1.92 10.75 15.00
CA VAL A 321 1.63 10.94 13.57
C VAL A 321 0.28 11.62 13.39
N TRP A 322 -0.75 11.18 14.10
CA TRP A 322 -2.08 11.79 14.07
C TRP A 322 -2.06 13.26 14.52
N GLU A 323 -1.45 13.57 15.67
CA GLU A 323 -1.26 14.95 16.16
C GLU A 323 -0.51 15.82 15.14
N GLY A 324 0.57 15.28 14.56
CA GLY A 324 1.34 15.97 13.54
C GLY A 324 0.54 16.25 12.27
N LEU A 325 -0.31 15.32 11.82
CA LEU A 325 -1.20 15.52 10.68
C LEU A 325 -2.25 16.61 10.95
N GLN A 326 -2.75 16.72 12.19
CA GLN A 326 -3.60 17.84 12.60
C GLN A 326 -2.82 19.16 12.60
N GLN A 327 -1.60 19.17 13.16
CA GLN A 327 -0.78 20.37 13.26
C GLN A 327 -0.38 20.95 11.90
N ILE A 328 -0.14 20.10 10.89
CA ILE A 328 0.11 20.55 9.52
C ILE A 328 -1.19 20.88 8.75
N GLY A 329 -2.35 20.76 9.38
CA GLY A 329 -3.64 21.10 8.77
C GLY A 329 -4.08 20.16 7.65
N LEU A 330 -3.63 18.89 7.66
CA LEU A 330 -4.07 17.90 6.67
C LEU A 330 -5.35 17.16 7.10
N LEU A 331 -5.71 17.23 8.38
CA LEU A 331 -6.92 16.63 8.93
C LEU A 331 -7.96 17.69 9.29
N SER A 332 -9.22 17.38 9.01
CA SER A 332 -10.37 18.12 9.55
C SER A 332 -10.48 17.89 11.07
N PRO A 333 -11.25 18.72 11.80
CA PRO A 333 -11.51 18.49 13.23
C PRO A 333 -12.15 17.11 13.50
N GLN A 334 -12.82 16.52 12.52
CA GLN A 334 -13.46 15.20 12.61
C GLN A 334 -12.52 14.04 12.25
N GLY A 335 -11.28 14.32 11.85
CA GLY A 335 -10.26 13.32 11.50
C GLY A 335 -10.28 12.88 10.03
N TYR A 336 -10.94 13.61 9.12
CA TYR A 336 -10.91 13.28 7.69
C TYR A 336 -9.78 14.01 6.98
N LEU A 337 -9.14 13.35 6.01
CA LEU A 337 -8.14 13.97 5.15
C LEU A 337 -8.78 15.07 4.29
N LEU A 338 -8.17 16.26 4.33
CA LEU A 338 -8.63 17.45 3.61
C LEU A 338 -8.10 17.53 2.17
N GLY A 339 -7.13 16.68 1.81
CA GLY A 339 -6.55 16.60 0.47
C GLY A 339 -6.02 15.21 0.18
N ASP A 340 -5.85 14.91 -1.11
CA ASP A 340 -5.30 13.64 -1.56
C ASP A 340 -3.82 13.52 -1.17
N PRO A 341 -3.41 12.49 -0.40
CA PRO A 341 -2.01 12.28 -0.03
C PRO A 341 -1.02 12.09 -1.20
N SER A 342 -1.51 11.87 -2.44
CA SER A 342 -0.68 11.76 -3.65
C SER A 342 -0.39 13.11 -4.31
N GLU A 343 -1.22 14.10 -4.04
CA GLU A 343 -1.14 15.43 -4.65
C GLU A 343 -0.29 16.38 -3.78
N GLU A 344 1.01 16.12 -3.72
CA GLU A 344 1.94 16.88 -2.86
C GLU A 344 2.58 18.09 -3.54
N THR A 345 2.37 18.29 -4.84
CA THR A 345 3.13 19.28 -5.63
C THR A 345 2.40 20.60 -5.84
N ASP A 346 1.07 20.62 -5.72
CA ASP A 346 0.28 21.84 -5.93
C ASP A 346 0.18 22.65 -4.62
N PRO A 347 0.76 23.86 -4.54
CA PRO A 347 0.73 24.70 -3.34
C PRO A 347 -0.67 25.18 -2.94
N ALA A 348 -1.68 25.05 -3.81
CA ALA A 348 -3.06 25.40 -3.49
C ALA A 348 -3.78 24.31 -2.68
N LEU A 349 -3.26 23.08 -2.63
CA LEU A 349 -3.93 21.95 -1.99
C LEU A 349 -3.50 21.78 -0.51
N PRO A 350 -4.40 21.35 0.38
CA PRO A 350 -4.04 21.02 1.77
C PRO A 350 -2.94 19.96 1.91
N SER A 351 -2.84 19.07 0.92
CA SER A 351 -1.83 18.01 0.81
C SER A 351 -0.44 18.49 0.38
N PHE A 352 -0.27 19.76 -0.02
CA PHE A 352 1.00 20.29 -0.48
C PHE A 352 2.15 19.98 0.48
N ALA A 353 3.18 19.30 -0.03
CA ALA A 353 4.38 18.94 0.71
C ALA A 353 4.12 18.32 2.10
N TRP A 354 3.00 17.60 2.30
CA TRP A 354 2.61 17.12 3.62
C TRP A 354 3.67 16.22 4.24
N SER A 355 4.35 15.41 3.43
CA SER A 355 5.37 14.48 3.93
C SER A 355 6.61 15.22 4.45
N VAL A 356 6.98 16.32 3.79
CA VAL A 356 8.07 17.21 4.22
C VAL A 356 7.69 17.96 5.50
N ARG A 357 6.46 18.50 5.56
CA ARG A 357 5.96 19.21 6.74
C ARG A 357 5.85 18.29 7.96
N LEU A 358 5.36 17.07 7.77
CA LEU A 358 5.28 16.06 8.84
C LEU A 358 6.67 15.67 9.34
N LYS A 359 7.62 15.42 8.43
CA LYS A 359 9.01 15.12 8.78
C LYS A 359 9.70 16.26 9.55
N ALA A 360 9.35 17.52 9.26
CA ALA A 360 9.87 18.66 10.00
C ALA A 360 9.42 18.67 11.47
N LEU A 361 8.21 18.18 11.77
CA LEU A 361 7.72 18.01 13.15
C LEU A 361 8.30 16.77 13.83
N MET A 362 8.55 15.71 13.05
CA MET A 362 8.99 14.40 13.55
C MET A 362 10.21 13.91 12.75
N PRO A 363 11.43 14.39 13.05
CA PRO A 363 12.64 14.03 12.30
C PRO A 363 12.99 12.53 12.34
N TRP A 364 12.44 11.79 13.31
CA TRP A 364 12.57 10.33 13.44
C TRP A 364 11.83 9.56 12.32
N LEU A 365 10.88 10.19 11.63
CA LEU A 365 10.30 9.67 10.38
C LEU A 365 11.35 9.78 9.25
N SER A 366 12.18 8.75 9.15
CA SER A 366 13.27 8.71 8.17
C SER A 366 12.82 8.08 6.87
N THR A 367 13.13 8.71 5.74
CA THR A 367 12.90 8.17 4.39
C THR A 367 13.57 6.80 4.19
N PHE A 368 14.65 6.51 4.94
CA PHE A 368 15.41 5.26 4.86
C PHE A 368 15.04 4.24 5.94
N SER A 369 14.09 4.56 6.83
CA SER A 369 13.59 3.57 7.78
C SER A 369 12.85 2.47 7.02
N PRO A 370 13.07 1.18 7.33
CA PRO A 370 12.37 0.09 6.66
C PRO A 370 10.87 0.08 6.96
N THR A 371 10.44 0.63 8.11
CA THR A 371 9.04 0.61 8.56
C THR A 371 8.45 2.03 8.77
N LEU A 372 9.28 3.01 9.16
CA LEU A 372 8.84 4.38 9.47
C LEU A 372 9.15 5.38 8.34
N SER A 373 9.18 4.88 7.10
CA SER A 373 9.42 5.69 5.92
C SER A 373 8.24 6.60 5.57
N LEU A 374 8.53 7.76 4.98
CA LEU A 374 7.56 8.61 4.29
C LEU A 374 7.70 8.57 2.75
N GLY A 375 8.59 7.69 2.25
CA GLY A 375 8.81 7.49 0.82
C GLY A 375 7.58 6.91 0.11
N LEU A 376 7.36 7.32 -1.14
CA LEU A 376 6.19 6.93 -1.93
C LEU A 376 5.95 5.41 -1.97
N ARG A 377 7.04 4.63 -2.14
CA ARG A 377 6.98 3.18 -2.36
C ARG A 377 7.09 2.34 -1.09
N THR A 378 7.49 2.96 0.01
CA THR A 378 7.95 2.29 1.24
C THR A 378 7.18 2.72 2.48
N SER A 379 6.31 3.72 2.36
CA SER A 379 5.64 4.31 3.52
C SER A 379 4.35 3.59 3.89
N ILE A 380 4.39 2.98 5.07
CA ILE A 380 3.25 2.40 5.79
C ILE A 380 2.20 3.48 6.10
N ILE A 381 2.66 4.65 6.57
CA ILE A 381 1.82 5.81 6.87
C ILE A 381 1.09 6.29 5.61
N ARG A 382 1.82 6.46 4.51
CA ARG A 382 1.24 6.92 3.24
C ARG A 382 0.20 5.96 2.69
N GLN A 383 0.48 4.65 2.65
CA GLN A 383 -0.52 3.67 2.21
C GLN A 383 -1.78 3.75 3.09
N SER A 384 -1.61 3.81 4.41
CA SER A 384 -2.75 3.92 5.33
C SER A 384 -3.57 5.20 5.07
N MET A 385 -2.92 6.30 4.69
CA MET A 385 -3.59 7.54 4.30
C MET A 385 -4.32 7.43 2.95
N TYR A 386 -3.80 6.70 1.96
CA TYR A 386 -4.54 6.41 0.72
C TYR A 386 -5.82 5.63 1.00
N VAL A 387 -5.73 4.64 1.88
CA VAL A 387 -6.88 3.85 2.34
C VAL A 387 -7.89 4.74 3.07
N ALA A 388 -7.44 5.64 3.95
CA ALA A 388 -8.32 6.58 4.64
C ALA A 388 -9.01 7.57 3.69
N TYR A 389 -8.28 8.06 2.68
CA TYR A 389 -8.80 8.97 1.67
C TYR A 389 -9.75 8.28 0.69
N ALA A 390 -9.75 6.94 0.65
CA ALA A 390 -10.54 6.13 -0.28
C ALA A 390 -10.18 6.35 -1.75
N ARG A 391 -8.87 6.42 -2.09
CA ARG A 391 -8.43 6.59 -3.48
C ARG A 391 -7.23 5.72 -3.85
N HIS A 392 -7.43 4.91 -4.89
CA HIS A 392 -6.43 4.29 -5.77
C HIS A 392 -5.19 3.64 -5.10
N ASP A 393 -5.40 2.78 -4.10
CA ASP A 393 -4.40 1.85 -3.55
C ASP A 393 -5.07 0.51 -3.21
N ALA A 394 -4.27 -0.52 -2.92
CA ALA A 394 -4.78 -1.79 -2.41
C ALA A 394 -5.55 -1.59 -1.09
N VAL A 395 -6.59 -2.40 -0.87
CA VAL A 395 -7.44 -2.34 0.33
C VAL A 395 -7.88 -3.74 0.76
N SER A 396 -7.38 -4.18 1.90
CA SER A 396 -7.46 -5.57 2.34
C SER A 396 -8.64 -5.88 3.28
N ASP A 397 -9.43 -4.89 3.68
CA ASP A 397 -10.47 -5.07 4.71
C ASP A 397 -11.50 -6.16 4.37
N TRP A 398 -11.70 -6.51 3.10
CA TRP A 398 -12.69 -7.50 2.64
C TRP A 398 -12.08 -8.73 1.98
N PHE A 399 -10.77 -8.92 2.02
CA PHE A 399 -10.12 -9.98 1.25
C PHE A 399 -10.65 -11.38 1.60
N THR A 400 -10.80 -11.71 2.89
CA THR A 400 -11.40 -13.01 3.29
C THR A 400 -12.83 -13.16 2.76
N ALA A 401 -13.66 -12.12 2.79
CA ALA A 401 -15.01 -12.16 2.21
C ALA A 401 -14.98 -12.44 0.70
N CYS A 402 -14.05 -11.82 -0.02
CA CYS A 402 -13.85 -12.07 -1.46
C CYS A 402 -13.42 -13.52 -1.74
N VAL A 403 -12.49 -14.06 -0.95
CA VAL A 403 -12.09 -15.47 -1.03
C VAL A 403 -13.28 -16.40 -0.77
N LYS A 404 -14.12 -16.09 0.22
CA LYS A 404 -15.34 -16.88 0.50
C LYS A 404 -16.34 -16.83 -0.64
N PHE A 405 -16.55 -15.68 -1.25
CA PHE A 405 -17.41 -15.54 -2.42
C PHE A 405 -16.92 -16.43 -3.57
N ILE A 406 -15.60 -16.48 -3.80
CA ILE A 406 -14.97 -17.35 -4.79
C ILE A 406 -15.11 -18.83 -4.43
N GLU A 407 -14.82 -19.22 -3.18
CA GLU A 407 -14.97 -20.60 -2.69
C GLU A 407 -16.41 -21.10 -2.88
N GLU A 408 -17.39 -20.24 -2.64
CA GLU A 408 -18.83 -20.53 -2.77
C GLU A 408 -19.38 -20.28 -4.18
N ARG A 409 -18.53 -19.87 -5.13
CA ARG A 409 -18.90 -19.51 -6.51
C ARG A 409 -20.09 -18.54 -6.59
N GLY A 410 -20.12 -17.56 -5.67
CA GLY A 410 -21.16 -16.54 -5.59
C GLY A 410 -22.54 -17.05 -5.16
N GLN A 411 -22.63 -18.21 -4.50
CA GLN A 411 -23.89 -18.69 -3.92
C GLN A 411 -24.39 -17.79 -2.77
N THR A 412 -23.47 -17.22 -2.00
CA THR A 412 -23.77 -16.20 -0.98
C THR A 412 -23.38 -14.83 -1.52
N ALA A 413 -24.25 -13.84 -1.34
CA ALA A 413 -24.00 -12.46 -1.72
C ALA A 413 -22.78 -11.89 -0.97
N LEU A 414 -21.98 -11.07 -1.66
CA LEU A 414 -20.72 -10.59 -1.12
C LEU A 414 -20.90 -9.65 0.08
N ASP A 415 -22.00 -8.91 0.15
CA ASP A 415 -22.36 -8.04 1.29
C ASP A 415 -22.61 -8.85 2.58
N VAL A 416 -23.27 -9.99 2.48
CA VAL A 416 -23.47 -10.94 3.59
C VAL A 416 -22.13 -11.49 4.07
N LEU A 417 -21.27 -11.89 3.13
CA LEU A 417 -19.92 -12.37 3.46
C LEU A 417 -19.06 -11.26 4.06
N ALA A 418 -19.20 -10.02 3.59
CA ALA A 418 -18.50 -8.86 4.13
C ALA A 418 -18.89 -8.61 5.60
N LEU A 419 -20.17 -8.72 5.95
CA LEU A 419 -20.61 -8.59 7.34
C LEU A 419 -19.99 -9.64 8.27
N GLN A 420 -19.72 -10.84 7.75
CA GLN A 420 -19.17 -11.95 8.53
C GLN A 420 -17.64 -11.95 8.60
N TYR A 421 -16.97 -11.65 7.48
CA TYR A 421 -15.56 -11.92 7.28
C TYR A 421 -14.69 -10.68 7.05
N ALA A 422 -15.27 -9.48 6.93
CA ALA A 422 -14.46 -8.27 6.84
C ALA A 422 -13.66 -8.03 8.12
N VAL A 423 -12.51 -7.37 7.98
CA VAL A 423 -11.65 -7.04 9.11
C VAL A 423 -12.35 -6.01 10.00
N LYS A 424 -12.73 -6.44 11.20
CA LYS A 424 -13.49 -5.62 12.15
C LYS A 424 -12.71 -4.37 12.55
N ASP A 425 -13.41 -3.23 12.50
CA ASP A 425 -12.88 -1.88 12.77
C ASP A 425 -11.61 -1.54 11.99
N GLY A 426 -11.30 -2.28 10.91
CA GLY A 426 -10.04 -2.15 10.19
C GLY A 426 -8.80 -2.51 11.01
N LYS A 427 -8.90 -3.40 12.01
CA LYS A 427 -7.74 -3.76 12.85
C LYS A 427 -6.83 -4.79 12.18
N LEU A 428 -6.20 -4.44 11.05
CA LEU A 428 -5.27 -5.35 10.33
C LEU A 428 -4.08 -5.79 11.19
N ALA A 429 -3.63 -4.92 12.09
CA ALA A 429 -2.52 -5.20 12.99
C ALA A 429 -2.79 -6.41 13.91
N LYS A 430 -4.06 -6.78 14.10
CA LYS A 430 -4.47 -7.95 14.89
C LYS A 430 -4.62 -9.23 14.08
N LEU A 431 -4.49 -9.16 12.76
CA LEU A 431 -4.58 -10.35 11.91
C LEU A 431 -3.33 -11.21 12.10
N GLU A 432 -3.55 -12.50 12.25
CA GLU A 432 -2.51 -13.53 12.36
C GLU A 432 -2.59 -14.44 11.14
N ALA A 433 -1.44 -14.80 10.57
CA ALA A 433 -1.37 -15.76 9.48
C ALA A 433 -1.57 -17.21 9.95
N PHE A 434 -1.18 -17.47 11.20
CA PHE A 434 -1.19 -18.79 11.83
C PHE A 434 -1.64 -18.63 13.27
N PRO A 435 -2.54 -19.49 13.79
CA PRO A 435 -2.80 -19.51 15.22
C PRO A 435 -1.49 -19.82 15.96
N PRO A 436 -1.28 -19.26 17.17
CA PRO A 436 -0.11 -19.58 17.97
C PRO A 436 -0.04 -21.09 18.23
N PRO A 437 1.16 -21.70 18.26
CA PRO A 437 1.30 -23.11 18.62
C PRO A 437 0.59 -23.40 19.96
N PRO A 438 -0.08 -24.55 20.11
CA PRO A 438 -0.67 -24.94 21.39
C PRO A 438 0.40 -24.92 22.50
N GLY A 439 0.21 -24.07 23.51
CA GLY A 439 1.16 -23.90 24.62
C GLY A 439 2.00 -22.62 24.58
N GLU A 440 1.89 -21.82 23.52
CA GLU A 440 2.52 -20.50 23.39
C GLU A 440 1.46 -19.37 23.39
N ALA A 441 0.35 -19.58 24.10
CA ALA A 441 -0.52 -18.48 24.47
C ALA A 441 0.34 -17.48 25.26
N LEU A 442 0.48 -16.26 24.75
CA LEU A 442 1.11 -15.16 25.47
C LEU A 442 0.51 -15.15 26.88
N ALA A 443 1.37 -15.17 27.89
CA ALA A 443 0.90 -15.05 29.26
C ALA A 443 -0.03 -13.83 29.32
N PRO A 444 -1.19 -13.93 29.99
CA PRO A 444 -2.03 -12.75 30.20
C PRO A 444 -1.13 -11.65 30.81
N PRO A 445 -1.36 -10.37 30.45
CA PRO A 445 -0.58 -9.28 30.99
C PRO A 445 -0.52 -9.44 32.51
N SER A 446 0.69 -9.29 33.04
CA SER A 446 0.93 -9.33 34.47
C SER A 446 -0.01 -8.34 35.18
N ALA A 447 -0.32 -8.58 36.45
CA ALA A 447 -1.16 -7.67 37.22
C ALA A 447 -0.62 -6.23 37.18
N GLU A 448 0.70 -6.06 37.11
CA GLU A 448 1.36 -4.75 36.91
C GLU A 448 1.08 -4.13 35.54
N GLU A 449 1.03 -4.91 34.46
CA GLU A 449 0.69 -4.40 33.12
C GLU A 449 -0.79 -4.03 33.00
N VAL A 450 -1.68 -4.77 33.67
CA VAL A 450 -3.10 -4.43 33.76
C VAL A 450 -3.29 -3.16 34.60
N GLU A 451 -2.63 -3.07 35.74
CA GLU A 451 -2.69 -1.91 36.63
C GLU A 451 -2.09 -0.65 35.97
N ALA A 452 -1.02 -0.80 35.19
CA ALA A 452 -0.44 0.29 34.40
C ALA A 452 -1.37 0.76 33.27
N ALA A 453 -2.08 -0.17 32.61
CA ALA A 453 -3.04 0.16 31.56
C ALA A 453 -4.31 0.83 32.13
N GLU A 454 -4.79 0.37 33.28
CA GLU A 454 -5.94 0.97 33.99
C GLU A 454 -5.59 2.36 34.55
N ALA A 455 -4.37 2.53 35.09
CA ALA A 455 -3.88 3.83 35.54
C ALA A 455 -3.71 4.83 34.39
N ALA A 456 -3.26 4.37 33.21
CA ALA A 456 -3.16 5.21 32.01
C ALA A 456 -4.54 5.65 31.51
N ALA A 457 -5.53 4.75 31.50
CA ALA A 457 -6.90 5.05 31.10
C ALA A 457 -7.59 6.04 32.06
N ALA A 458 -7.39 5.87 33.38
CA ALA A 458 -7.94 6.79 34.40
C ALA A 458 -7.33 8.20 34.31
N PHE A 459 -6.06 8.31 33.91
CA PHE A 459 -5.39 9.60 33.69
C PHE A 459 -5.94 10.35 32.47
N GLU A 460 -6.29 9.62 31.41
CA GLU A 460 -6.86 10.18 30.18
C GLU A 460 -8.30 10.68 30.39
N GLU A 461 -9.08 9.97 31.22
CA GLU A 461 -10.44 10.38 31.60
C GLU A 461 -10.43 11.63 32.52
N ALA A 462 -9.46 11.73 33.43
CA ALA A 462 -9.31 12.89 34.30
C ALA A 462 -8.87 14.16 33.56
N THR A 463 -8.02 14.02 32.53
CA THR A 463 -7.52 15.18 31.76
C THR A 463 -8.54 15.67 30.73
N SER A 464 -9.37 14.78 30.17
CA SER A 464 -10.47 15.15 29.26
C SER A 464 -11.63 15.85 29.98
N GLY A 465 -11.96 15.45 31.21
CA GLY A 465 -12.98 16.12 32.04
C GLY A 465 -12.59 17.55 32.46
N ALA A 466 -11.31 17.80 32.75
CA ALA A 466 -10.81 19.12 33.11
C ALA A 466 -10.82 20.11 31.93
N ALA A 467 -10.59 19.63 30.70
CA ALA A 467 -10.64 20.46 29.50
C ALA A 467 -12.07 20.90 29.13
N ALA A 468 -13.07 20.04 29.38
CA ALA A 468 -14.48 20.37 29.14
C ALA A 468 -15.03 21.43 30.12
N ALA A 469 -14.57 21.43 31.38
CA ALA A 469 -15.00 22.41 32.38
C ALA A 469 -14.45 23.82 32.13
N ALA A 470 -13.26 23.95 31.53
CA ALA A 470 -12.66 25.24 31.22
C ALA A 470 -13.34 25.97 30.03
N ALA A 471 -13.96 25.23 29.11
CA ALA A 471 -14.64 25.80 27.93
C ALA A 471 -16.03 26.40 28.25
N ALA A 472 -16.65 26.06 29.38
CA ALA A 472 -17.98 26.53 29.77
C ALA A 472 -17.97 27.86 30.55
N GLY A 473 -16.80 28.41 30.91
CA GLY A 473 -16.66 29.52 31.85
C GLY A 473 -16.65 30.95 31.26
N THR A 474 -16.70 31.13 29.94
CA THR A 474 -16.55 32.46 29.30
C THR A 474 -17.73 32.84 28.40
N GLY A 475 -18.92 32.96 28.99
CA GLY A 475 -20.09 33.58 28.36
C GLY A 475 -20.28 35.02 28.82
N ALA A 476 -19.77 35.99 28.06
CA ALA A 476 -19.98 37.41 28.29
C ALA A 476 -21.33 37.89 27.72
N VAL A 477 -21.99 38.73 28.51
CA VAL A 477 -23.31 39.35 28.36
C VAL A 477 -23.40 40.26 27.12
N LEU A 478 -24.44 40.08 26.29
CA LEU A 478 -24.96 41.12 25.39
C LEU A 478 -26.49 41.19 25.45
N ALA A 479 -26.98 42.42 25.56
CA ALA A 479 -28.31 42.82 25.96
C ALA A 479 -29.38 42.64 24.86
N GLN A 480 -30.63 42.44 25.31
CA GLN A 480 -31.85 42.44 24.50
C GLN A 480 -32.25 43.87 24.07
N PRO A 481 -32.85 44.05 22.87
CA PRO A 481 -33.75 45.16 22.59
C PRO A 481 -35.23 44.71 22.66
N PRO A 482 -36.18 45.66 22.88
CA PRO A 482 -37.58 45.33 23.11
C PRO A 482 -38.42 45.22 21.82
N SER A 483 -39.53 44.50 21.97
CA SER A 483 -40.59 44.20 21.00
C SER A 483 -41.53 45.38 20.72
N ALA A 484 -41.95 45.55 19.45
CA ALA A 484 -43.36 45.62 19.02
C ALA A 484 -43.50 45.79 17.49
N ALA A 485 -44.50 45.11 16.92
CA ALA A 485 -45.01 45.14 15.52
C ALA A 485 -45.81 46.45 15.22
N PRO A 486 -46.43 46.74 14.03
CA PRO A 486 -46.87 45.83 12.95
C PRO A 486 -46.78 46.32 11.46
N VAL A 487 -47.03 45.35 10.55
CA VAL A 487 -47.72 45.36 9.23
C VAL A 487 -47.66 46.61 8.33
N ILE A 488 -47.31 46.43 7.04
CA ILE A 488 -48.05 46.91 5.83
C ILE A 488 -47.58 46.12 4.59
N GLU A 489 -48.56 45.67 3.80
CA GLU A 489 -48.44 45.10 2.45
C GLU A 489 -47.79 46.06 1.44
N LEU A 490 -47.25 45.52 0.35
CA LEU A 490 -47.69 45.78 -1.03
C LEU A 490 -46.76 45.01 -1.98
N GLY A 491 -47.33 44.05 -2.74
CA GLY A 491 -46.71 43.54 -3.96
C GLY A 491 -46.93 44.51 -5.14
N PRO A 492 -46.74 44.10 -6.41
CA PRO A 492 -46.24 42.80 -6.90
C PRO A 492 -44.73 42.73 -7.12
#